data_AF-A0A9W8YAF2-F1
#
_entry.id   AF-A0A9W8YAF2-F1
#
_cell.length_a   1.000
_cell.length_b   1.000
_cell.length_c   1.000
_cell.angle_alpha   90.00
_cell.angle_beta   90.00
_cell.angle_gamma   90.00
#
_symmetry.space_group_name_H-M   'P 1'
#
loop_
_entity.id
_entity.type
_entity.pdbx_description
1 polymer ?
#
loop_
_entity_poly.entity_id
_entity_poly.type
_entity_poly.pdbx_seq_one_letter_code
_entity_poly.pdbx_strand_id
1 'polypeptide(L)'
;MGGGEDLPSRNASKEKEIVVCVLPWPEEAAKRGIDDLKKEYKDAEVHYYNSKFENGKMHPIDIPEDLLKRASYLATLFWLPSSASAIPNVKAIQFFSAGTNHVAKHPIYTDSKIPLCSANGVHGPQIAEWVVMMDLVQSHNYVNLWEQQKKKEWKQSMGMSVSDRVGKRVGILGYGSIGRQGKP
;
A
#
# COMPACT_ATOMS: atom_id res chain seq x y z
N MET A 1 -19.26 -0.60 2.58
CA MET A 1 -20.45 -1.46 2.44
C MET A 1 -20.65 -1.70 0.96
N GLY A 2 -20.04 -2.74 0.41
CA GLY A 2 -20.02 -3.03 -1.03
C GLY A 2 -19.69 -4.49 -1.23
N GLY A 3 -20.65 -5.35 -0.92
CA GLY A 3 -20.61 -6.76 -1.30
C GLY A 3 -21.41 -6.90 -2.58
N GLY A 4 -20.74 -6.85 -3.73
CA GLY A 4 -21.32 -7.28 -5.00
C GLY A 4 -21.37 -8.80 -5.08
N GLU A 5 -22.19 -9.32 -5.98
CA GLU A 5 -22.44 -10.77 -6.16
C GLU A 5 -21.20 -11.56 -6.67
N ASP A 6 -20.09 -10.89 -6.98
CA ASP A 6 -18.84 -11.46 -7.50
C ASP A 6 -17.76 -11.71 -6.43
N LEU A 7 -18.13 -11.76 -5.14
CA LEU A 7 -17.17 -12.15 -4.11
C LEU A 7 -16.75 -13.61 -4.33
N PRO A 8 -15.43 -13.93 -4.30
CA PRO A 8 -14.98 -15.30 -4.43
C PRO A 8 -15.71 -16.17 -3.39
N SER A 9 -16.33 -17.24 -3.89
CA SER A 9 -17.06 -18.20 -3.06
C SER A 9 -16.13 -18.72 -1.96
N ARG A 10 -16.57 -18.64 -0.71
CA ARG A 10 -15.88 -19.27 0.43
C ARG A 10 -15.96 -20.80 0.40
N ASN A 11 -16.82 -21.34 -0.46
CA ASN A 11 -16.90 -22.77 -0.73
C ASN A 11 -16.01 -23.11 -1.92
N ALA A 12 -15.17 -24.15 -1.76
CA ALA A 12 -14.24 -24.59 -2.78
C ALA A 12 -14.94 -24.82 -4.13
N SER A 13 -14.55 -24.03 -5.12
CA SER A 13 -14.81 -24.30 -6.53
C SER A 13 -14.09 -25.62 -6.93
N LYS A 14 -14.59 -26.34 -7.95
CA LYS A 14 -13.89 -27.53 -8.48
C LYS A 14 -12.52 -27.17 -9.09
N GLU A 15 -12.33 -25.91 -9.48
CA GLU A 15 -11.08 -25.38 -10.01
C GLU A 15 -10.41 -24.47 -8.99
N LYS A 16 -9.10 -24.64 -8.79
CA LYS A 16 -8.32 -23.78 -7.90
C LYS A 16 -8.20 -22.37 -8.48
N GLU A 17 -8.40 -21.36 -7.65
CA GLU A 17 -8.16 -19.97 -8.01
C GLU A 17 -6.67 -19.66 -7.85
N ILE A 18 -6.01 -19.26 -8.94
CA ILE A 18 -4.57 -18.98 -8.91
C ILE A 18 -4.34 -17.51 -8.58
N VAL A 19 -3.59 -17.25 -7.52
CA VAL A 19 -3.19 -15.93 -7.07
C VAL A 19 -1.69 -15.77 -7.30
N VAL A 20 -1.31 -14.90 -8.24
CA VAL A 20 0.09 -14.56 -8.49
C VAL A 20 0.44 -13.30 -7.69
N CYS A 21 1.41 -13.41 -6.79
CA CYS A 21 1.89 -12.31 -5.96
C CYS A 21 3.26 -11.84 -6.48
N VAL A 22 3.40 -10.55 -6.80
CA VAL A 22 4.64 -9.93 -7.26
C VAL A 22 4.96 -8.71 -6.40
N LEU A 23 5.74 -8.90 -5.34
CA LEU A 23 5.88 -7.92 -4.26
C LEU A 23 7.35 -7.64 -3.90
N PRO A 24 7.70 -6.41 -3.46
CA PRO A 24 9.09 -6.01 -3.25
C PRO A 24 9.71 -6.45 -1.92
N TRP A 25 8.98 -7.22 -1.12
CA TRP A 25 9.49 -7.83 0.09
C TRP A 25 9.63 -9.35 -0.07
N PRO A 26 10.54 -10.00 0.67
CA PRO A 26 10.71 -11.45 0.64
C PRO A 26 9.39 -12.17 1.00
N GLU A 27 9.22 -13.40 0.50
CA GLU A 27 8.01 -14.21 0.78
C GLU A 27 7.76 -14.38 2.27
N GLU A 28 8.82 -14.52 3.07
CA GLU A 28 8.72 -14.63 4.53
C GLU A 28 8.03 -13.44 5.19
N ALA A 29 8.20 -12.23 4.65
CA ALA A 29 7.51 -11.04 5.15
C ALA A 29 6.01 -11.05 4.80
N ALA A 30 5.63 -11.76 3.75
CA ALA A 30 4.23 -11.94 3.32
C ALA A 30 3.59 -13.22 3.90
N LYS A 31 4.36 -14.10 4.53
CA LYS A 31 3.94 -15.44 4.97
C LYS A 31 2.64 -15.43 5.75
N ARG A 32 2.50 -14.53 6.72
CA ARG A 32 1.26 -14.39 7.51
C ARG A 32 0.03 -14.14 6.62
N GLY A 33 0.14 -13.20 5.68
CA GLY A 33 -0.96 -12.88 4.78
C GLY A 33 -1.29 -14.02 3.80
N ILE A 34 -0.27 -14.75 3.35
CA ILE A 34 -0.43 -15.95 2.51
C ILE A 34 -1.13 -17.07 3.29
N ASP A 35 -0.71 -17.30 4.53
CA ASP A 35 -1.29 -18.32 5.41
C ASP A 35 -2.76 -17.98 5.73
N ASP A 36 -3.06 -16.72 6.04
CA ASP A 36 -4.43 -16.24 6.26
C ASP A 36 -5.30 -16.40 5.00
N LEU A 37 -4.75 -16.10 3.81
CA LEU A 37 -5.45 -16.28 2.53
C LEU A 37 -5.77 -17.76 2.26
N LYS A 38 -4.79 -18.66 2.42
CA LYS A 38 -4.96 -20.11 2.23
C LYS A 38 -5.92 -20.73 3.24
N LYS A 39 -5.96 -20.17 4.46
CA LYS A 39 -6.88 -20.59 5.52
C LYS A 39 -8.32 -20.20 5.20
N GLU A 40 -8.55 -18.99 4.72
CA GLU A 40 -9.88 -18.47 4.39
C GLU A 40 -10.41 -19.06 3.07
N TYR A 41 -9.53 -19.22 2.06
CA TYR A 41 -9.88 -19.71 0.72
C TYR A 41 -9.10 -21.00 0.43
N LYS A 42 -9.75 -22.14 0.65
CA LYS A 42 -9.13 -23.46 0.53
C LYS A 42 -8.77 -23.86 -0.91
N ASP A 43 -9.39 -23.22 -1.88
CA ASP A 43 -9.16 -23.37 -3.31
C ASP A 43 -8.14 -22.37 -3.87
N ALA A 44 -7.60 -21.45 -3.05
CA ALA A 44 -6.58 -20.51 -3.48
C ALA A 44 -5.20 -21.17 -3.57
N GLU A 45 -4.59 -21.11 -4.75
CA GLU A 45 -3.20 -21.49 -5.00
C GLU A 45 -2.34 -20.23 -5.19
N VAL A 46 -1.42 -19.99 -4.26
CA VAL A 46 -0.60 -18.76 -4.24
C VAL A 46 0.79 -19.03 -4.81
N HIS A 47 1.18 -18.26 -5.82
CA HIS A 47 2.52 -18.25 -6.41
C HIS A 47 3.20 -16.91 -6.10
N TYR A 48 4.32 -16.93 -5.39
CA TYR A 48 4.98 -15.71 -4.92
C TYR A 48 6.29 -15.42 -5.67
N TYR A 49 6.44 -14.18 -6.10
CA TYR A 49 7.63 -13.65 -6.77
C TYR A 49 8.10 -12.39 -6.06
N ASN A 50 9.34 -12.39 -5.59
CA ASN A 50 9.95 -11.21 -4.98
C ASN A 50 10.50 -10.27 -6.06
N SER A 51 9.86 -9.12 -6.25
CA SER A 51 10.36 -8.06 -7.15
C SER A 51 11.52 -7.32 -6.50
N LYS A 52 12.60 -7.06 -7.25
CA LYS A 52 13.73 -6.27 -6.74
C LYS A 52 13.79 -4.92 -7.45
N PHE A 53 14.12 -3.87 -6.69
CA PHE A 53 14.35 -2.53 -7.20
C PHE A 53 15.80 -2.13 -6.98
N GLU A 54 16.43 -1.62 -8.03
CA GLU A 54 17.78 -1.08 -7.97
C GLU A 54 17.85 0.18 -8.82
N ASN A 55 18.40 1.27 -8.28
CA ASN A 55 18.54 2.55 -8.97
C ASN A 55 17.22 3.08 -9.58
N GLY A 56 16.10 2.87 -8.88
CA GLY A 56 14.77 3.31 -9.33
C GLY A 56 14.17 2.47 -10.47
N LYS A 57 14.80 1.36 -10.85
CA LYS A 57 14.26 0.42 -11.84
C LYS A 57 13.98 -0.93 -11.21
N MET A 58 12.89 -1.55 -11.65
CA MET A 58 12.57 -2.92 -11.28
C MET A 58 13.43 -3.88 -12.10
N HIS A 59 14.02 -4.86 -11.44
CA HIS A 59 14.67 -5.99 -12.11
C HIS A 59 13.61 -6.79 -12.88
N PRO A 60 13.93 -7.32 -14.08
CA PRO A 60 13.04 -8.23 -14.78
C PRO A 60 12.65 -9.40 -13.87
N ILE A 61 11.37 -9.75 -13.88
CA ILE A 61 10.84 -10.93 -13.20
C ILE A 61 10.29 -11.82 -14.29
N ASP A 62 10.82 -13.03 -14.35
CA ASP A 62 10.34 -14.05 -15.27
C ASP A 62 9.26 -14.87 -14.58
N ILE A 63 8.01 -14.64 -14.98
CA ILE A 63 6.85 -15.40 -14.53
C ILE A 63 6.41 -16.26 -15.70
N PRO A 64 6.32 -17.60 -15.55
CA PRO A 64 5.93 -18.49 -16.63
C PRO A 64 4.62 -18.05 -17.30
N GLU A 65 4.61 -17.98 -18.63
CA GLU A 65 3.44 -17.53 -19.38
C GLU A 65 2.21 -18.41 -19.14
N ASP A 66 2.40 -19.73 -18.94
CA ASP A 66 1.31 -20.65 -18.63
C ASP A 66 0.65 -20.32 -17.28
N LEU A 67 1.45 -19.85 -16.32
CA LEU A 67 0.98 -19.44 -15.01
C LEU A 67 0.18 -18.14 -15.12
N LEU A 68 0.71 -17.13 -15.84
CA LEU A 68 -0.01 -15.88 -16.09
C LEU A 68 -1.32 -16.09 -16.84
N LYS A 69 -1.34 -17.01 -17.81
CA LYS A 69 -2.55 -17.36 -18.57
C LYS A 69 -3.61 -18.01 -17.68
N ARG A 70 -3.22 -18.76 -16.66
CA ARG A 70 -4.15 -19.43 -15.71
C ARG A 70 -4.46 -18.60 -14.46
N ALA A 71 -3.77 -17.47 -14.26
CA ALA A 71 -3.95 -16.63 -13.09
C ALA A 71 -5.37 -16.07 -13.01
N SER A 72 -5.99 -16.22 -11.85
CA SER A 72 -7.32 -15.67 -11.54
C SER A 72 -7.21 -14.30 -10.89
N TYR A 73 -6.15 -14.07 -10.10
CA TYR A 73 -5.89 -12.80 -9.42
C TYR A 73 -4.40 -12.45 -9.48
N LEU A 74 -4.11 -11.15 -9.57
CA LEU A 74 -2.76 -10.62 -9.44
C LEU A 74 -2.68 -9.72 -8.20
N ALA A 75 -1.67 -9.92 -7.37
CA ALA A 75 -1.36 -9.10 -6.21
C ALA A 75 0.01 -8.46 -6.41
N THR A 76 0.09 -7.13 -6.47
CA THR A 76 1.33 -6.43 -6.86
C THR A 76 1.50 -5.10 -6.12
N LEU A 77 2.70 -4.50 -6.22
CA LEU A 77 2.92 -3.10 -5.83
C LEU A 77 3.34 -2.22 -7.01
N PHE A 78 4.21 -2.72 -7.87
CA PHE A 78 4.83 -1.94 -8.95
C PHE A 78 4.93 -2.70 -10.28
N TRP A 79 4.62 -3.99 -10.29
CA TRP A 79 4.77 -4.85 -11.45
C TRP A 79 3.43 -5.09 -12.14
N LEU A 80 3.42 -5.05 -13.47
CA LEU A 80 2.33 -5.47 -14.32
C LEU A 80 2.90 -6.24 -15.53
N PRO A 81 2.18 -7.23 -16.09
CA PRO A 81 2.56 -7.82 -17.35
C PRO A 81 2.37 -6.81 -18.48
N SER A 82 3.02 -7.03 -19.63
CA SER A 82 3.08 -6.06 -20.74
C SER A 82 1.71 -5.58 -21.24
N SER A 83 0.69 -6.42 -21.17
CA SER A 83 -0.68 -6.07 -21.53
C SER A 83 -1.70 -7.05 -20.92
N ALA A 84 -2.98 -6.74 -21.05
CA ALA A 84 -4.06 -7.59 -20.57
C ALA A 84 -4.13 -8.96 -21.29
N SER A 85 -3.62 -9.07 -22.53
CA SER A 85 -3.63 -10.35 -23.27
C SER A 85 -2.69 -11.41 -22.68
N ALA A 86 -1.71 -11.00 -21.86
CA ALA A 86 -0.84 -11.91 -21.12
C ALA A 86 -1.56 -12.56 -19.92
N ILE A 87 -2.69 -12.00 -19.48
CA ILE A 87 -3.45 -12.40 -18.29
C ILE A 87 -4.96 -12.51 -18.60
N PRO A 88 -5.36 -13.33 -19.60
CA PRO A 88 -6.72 -13.37 -20.11
C PRO A 88 -7.80 -13.77 -19.09
N ASN A 89 -7.41 -14.48 -18.03
CA ASN A 89 -8.34 -15.03 -17.03
C ASN A 89 -8.34 -14.25 -15.69
N VAL A 90 -7.57 -13.15 -15.60
CA VAL A 90 -7.49 -12.37 -14.37
C VAL A 90 -8.78 -11.61 -14.12
N LYS A 91 -9.40 -11.89 -12.97
CA LYS A 91 -10.66 -11.29 -12.49
C LYS A 91 -10.43 -9.96 -11.79
N ALA A 92 -9.28 -9.76 -11.14
CA ALA A 92 -8.91 -8.49 -10.51
C ALA A 92 -7.39 -8.40 -10.25
N ILE A 93 -6.88 -7.16 -10.18
CA ILE A 93 -5.51 -6.84 -9.77
C ILE A 93 -5.55 -6.02 -8.48
N GLN A 94 -4.95 -6.54 -7.42
CA GLN A 94 -4.80 -5.86 -6.13
C GLN A 94 -3.43 -5.19 -6.02
N PHE A 95 -3.43 -3.86 -5.85
CA PHE A 95 -2.24 -3.09 -5.52
C PHE A 95 -2.06 -2.94 -4.00
N PHE A 96 -0.84 -3.14 -3.51
CA PHE A 96 -0.47 -2.94 -2.10
C PHE A 96 -0.09 -1.47 -1.78
N SER A 97 -0.59 -0.53 -2.56
CA SER A 97 -0.44 0.91 -2.35
C SER A 97 -1.80 1.57 -2.23
N ALA A 98 -1.85 2.71 -1.52
CA ALA A 98 -3.05 3.54 -1.49
C ALA A 98 -3.35 4.20 -2.84
N GLY A 99 -2.33 4.42 -3.68
CA GLY A 99 -2.44 5.06 -4.99
C GLY A 99 -1.72 4.28 -6.08
N THR A 100 -2.25 4.34 -7.29
CA THR A 100 -1.79 3.58 -8.47
C THR A 100 -1.28 4.50 -9.59
N ASN A 101 -0.91 5.74 -9.27
CA ASN A 101 -0.45 6.74 -10.26
C ASN A 101 0.70 6.26 -11.15
N HIS A 102 1.57 5.40 -10.61
CA HIS A 102 2.72 4.84 -11.31
C HIS A 102 2.33 3.93 -12.50
N VAL A 103 1.10 3.39 -12.53
CA VAL A 103 0.57 2.58 -13.64
C VAL A 103 -0.47 3.32 -14.48
N ALA A 104 -0.73 4.61 -14.25
CA ALA A 104 -1.82 5.33 -14.91
C ALA A 104 -1.71 5.42 -16.45
N LYS A 105 -0.51 5.21 -17.00
CA LYS A 105 -0.25 5.17 -18.46
C LYS A 105 -0.06 3.74 -19.01
N HIS A 106 -0.20 2.73 -18.16
CA HIS A 106 0.02 1.34 -18.53
C HIS A 106 -1.19 0.79 -19.32
N PRO A 107 -1.03 -0.02 -20.38
CA PRO A 107 -2.13 -0.55 -21.19
C PRO A 107 -3.24 -1.27 -20.39
N ILE A 108 -2.85 -1.97 -19.32
CA ILE A 108 -3.82 -2.59 -18.40
C ILE A 108 -4.70 -1.54 -17.70
N TYR A 109 -4.15 -0.38 -17.37
CA TYR A 109 -4.90 0.72 -16.77
C TYR A 109 -5.75 1.47 -17.79
N THR A 110 -5.22 1.71 -18.99
CA THR A 110 -5.87 2.56 -20.01
C THR A 110 -6.89 1.81 -20.86
N ASP A 111 -6.61 0.56 -21.22
CA ASP A 111 -7.29 -0.13 -22.32
C ASP A 111 -7.97 -1.44 -21.91
N SER A 112 -7.84 -1.87 -20.65
CA SER A 112 -8.45 -3.10 -20.15
C SER A 112 -9.69 -2.86 -19.30
N LYS A 113 -10.53 -3.90 -19.18
CA LYS A 113 -11.69 -3.92 -18.26
C LYS A 113 -11.39 -4.63 -16.94
N ILE A 114 -10.12 -5.00 -16.71
CA ILE A 114 -9.74 -5.73 -15.49
C ILE A 114 -9.90 -4.78 -14.30
N PRO A 115 -10.69 -5.14 -13.28
CA PRO A 115 -10.79 -4.36 -12.05
C PRO A 115 -9.43 -4.14 -11.39
N LEU A 116 -9.11 -2.87 -11.10
CA LEU A 116 -7.90 -2.47 -10.38
C LEU A 116 -8.26 -2.01 -8.96
N CYS A 117 -7.80 -2.76 -7.97
CA CYS A 117 -8.03 -2.51 -6.55
C CYS A 117 -6.80 -1.90 -5.90
N SER A 118 -6.99 -0.98 -4.94
CA SER A 118 -5.89 -0.38 -4.17
C SER A 118 -6.04 -0.69 -2.68
N ALA A 119 -4.99 -0.50 -1.91
CA ALA A 119 -5.03 -0.56 -0.44
C ALA A 119 -5.48 0.78 0.18
N ASN A 120 -6.28 1.58 -0.52
CA ASN A 120 -6.74 2.87 0.00
C ASN A 120 -7.56 2.66 1.28
N GLY A 121 -7.25 3.43 2.32
CA GLY A 121 -7.94 3.40 3.61
C GLY A 121 -7.18 2.71 4.73
N VAL A 122 -6.21 1.85 4.44
CA VAL A 122 -5.52 1.05 5.48
C VAL A 122 -4.48 1.84 6.29
N HIS A 123 -4.01 2.98 5.76
CA HIS A 123 -2.93 3.79 6.36
C HIS A 123 -3.44 5.05 7.10
N GLY A 124 -4.76 5.20 7.24
CA GLY A 124 -5.36 6.42 7.79
C GLY A 124 -4.80 6.80 9.16
N PRO A 125 -5.00 5.95 10.20
CA PRO A 125 -4.61 6.27 11.57
C PRO A 125 -3.11 6.60 11.73
N GLN A 126 -2.23 5.75 11.19
CA GLN A 126 -0.78 5.89 11.37
C GLN A 126 -0.24 7.16 10.73
N ILE A 127 -0.74 7.54 9.54
CA ILE A 127 -0.33 8.79 8.90
C ILE A 127 -0.89 10.00 9.65
N ALA A 128 -2.14 9.93 10.14
CA ALA A 128 -2.73 11.02 10.92
C ALA A 128 -1.97 11.27 12.23
N GLU A 129 -1.61 10.21 12.96
CA GLU A 129 -0.77 10.28 14.15
C GLU A 129 0.59 10.91 13.84
N TRP A 130 1.23 10.48 12.74
CA TRP A 130 2.50 11.06 12.31
C TRP A 130 2.39 12.55 12.00
N VAL A 131 1.32 13.00 11.34
CA VAL A 131 1.08 14.42 11.05
C VAL A 131 0.96 15.24 12.33
N VAL A 132 0.19 14.77 13.32
CA VAL A 132 0.06 15.44 14.62
C VAL A 132 1.41 15.50 15.34
N MET A 133 2.15 14.38 15.35
CA MET A 133 3.48 14.33 15.94
C MET A 133 4.43 15.35 15.29
N MET A 134 4.46 15.44 13.96
CA MET A 134 5.34 16.37 13.26
C MET A 134 4.94 17.83 13.47
N ASP A 135 3.65 18.13 13.61
CA ASP A 135 3.18 19.46 14.00
C ASP A 135 3.67 19.86 15.40
N LEU A 136 3.66 18.93 16.36
CA LEU A 136 4.21 19.15 17.70
C LEU A 136 5.74 19.31 17.68
N VAL A 137 6.45 18.45 16.95
CA VAL A 137 7.91 18.54 16.76
C VAL A 137 8.31 19.91 16.21
N GLN A 138 7.58 20.40 15.20
CA GLN A 138 7.83 21.70 14.61
C GLN A 138 7.49 22.84 15.56
N SER A 139 6.30 22.82 16.16
CA SER A 139 5.79 23.90 17.01
C SER A 139 6.57 24.08 18.31
N HIS A 140 7.18 23.01 18.81
CA HIS A 140 7.99 23.02 20.03
C HIS A 140 9.50 23.08 19.75
N ASN A 141 9.91 23.37 18.51
CA ASN A 141 11.32 23.47 18.13
C ASN A 141 12.16 22.24 18.58
N TYR A 142 11.52 21.06 18.62
CA TYR A 142 12.03 19.90 19.35
C TYR A 142 13.41 19.47 18.86
N VAL A 143 13.61 19.45 17.54
CA VAL A 143 14.88 19.04 16.92
C VAL A 143 16.05 19.89 17.43
N ASN A 144 15.89 21.21 17.49
CA ASN A 144 16.97 22.10 17.94
C ASN A 144 17.20 22.01 19.45
N LEU A 145 16.13 21.92 20.24
CA LEU A 145 16.23 21.75 21.68
C LEU A 145 16.91 20.42 22.05
N TRP A 146 16.60 19.35 21.30
CA TRP A 146 17.23 18.04 21.43
C TRP A 146 18.74 18.09 21.14
N GLU A 147 19.15 18.77 20.07
CA GLU A 147 20.58 18.92 19.75
C GLU A 147 21.34 19.77 20.78
N GLN A 148 20.69 20.76 21.39
CA GLN A 148 21.27 21.52 22.50
C GLN A 148 21.39 20.70 23.78
N GLN A 149 20.38 19.88 24.08
CA GLN A 149 20.42 18.96 25.21
C GLN A 149 21.60 17.99 25.10
N LYS A 150 21.86 17.43 23.91
CA LYS A 150 23.05 16.57 23.66
C LYS A 150 24.37 17.27 23.97
N LYS A 151 24.45 18.57 23.70
CA LYS A 151 25.62 19.42 24.01
C LYS A 151 25.66 19.87 25.47
N LYS A 152 24.63 19.54 26.26
CA LYS A 152 24.42 20.03 27.64
C LYS A 152 24.37 21.57 27.71
N GLU A 153 23.87 22.20 26.66
CA GLU A 153 23.78 23.65 26.55
C GLU A 153 22.34 24.13 26.76
N TRP A 154 22.13 25.08 27.67
CA TRP A 154 20.83 25.73 27.86
C TRP A 154 20.79 27.08 27.12
N LYS A 155 20.13 27.13 25.95
CA LYS A 155 19.92 28.38 25.19
C LYS A 155 18.47 28.81 25.27
N GLN A 156 18.15 29.66 26.25
CA GLN A 156 16.79 30.10 26.54
C GLN A 156 16.08 30.73 25.33
N SER A 157 16.79 31.47 24.49
CA SER A 157 16.24 32.10 23.28
C SER A 157 15.56 31.09 22.33
N MET A 158 16.05 29.85 22.26
CA MET A 158 15.45 28.80 21.43
C MET A 158 14.23 28.13 22.06
N GLY A 159 14.11 28.17 23.39
CA GLY A 159 12.92 27.72 24.11
C GLY A 159 11.79 28.75 24.07
N MET A 160 12.11 30.03 23.86
CA MET A 160 11.11 31.10 23.73
C MET A 160 10.44 31.17 22.34
N SER A 161 10.96 30.45 21.34
CA SER A 161 10.39 30.42 19.98
C SER A 161 9.35 29.32 19.77
N VAL A 162 8.89 28.65 20.83
CA VAL A 162 7.86 27.60 20.76
C VAL A 162 6.46 28.19 20.72
N SER A 163 5.51 27.50 20.09
CA SER A 163 4.09 27.85 20.09
C SER A 163 3.27 26.63 20.43
N ASP A 164 2.35 26.74 21.39
CA ASP A 164 1.32 25.72 21.53
C ASP A 164 0.37 25.75 20.32
N ARG A 165 -0.45 24.69 20.22
CA ARG A 165 -1.44 24.50 19.17
C ARG A 165 -2.87 24.76 19.62
N VAL A 166 -3.07 25.15 20.87
CA VAL A 166 -4.41 25.39 21.43
C VAL A 166 -5.02 26.63 20.74
N GLY A 167 -6.25 26.49 20.25
CA GLY A 167 -6.94 27.57 19.53
C GLY A 167 -6.36 27.92 18.16
N LYS A 168 -5.35 27.19 17.67
CA LYS A 168 -4.81 27.38 16.33
C LYS A 168 -5.72 26.69 15.29
N ARG A 169 -5.73 27.25 14.09
CA ARG A 169 -6.47 26.68 12.94
C ARG A 169 -5.54 25.82 12.11
N VAL A 170 -5.93 24.58 11.85
CA VAL A 170 -5.22 23.66 10.95
C VAL A 170 -5.98 23.57 9.62
N GLY A 171 -5.28 23.75 8.51
CA GLY A 171 -5.81 23.51 7.17
C GLY A 171 -5.44 22.11 6.70
N ILE A 172 -6.43 21.32 6.29
CA ILE A 172 -6.22 19.99 5.72
C ILE A 172 -6.51 20.06 4.23
N LEU A 173 -5.46 19.93 3.41
CA LEU A 173 -5.61 19.86 1.95
C LEU A 173 -5.83 18.40 1.53
N GLY A 174 -7.08 18.06 1.24
CA GLY A 174 -7.50 16.71 0.86
C GLY A 174 -8.24 16.00 1.99
N TYR A 175 -9.55 15.79 1.82
CA TYR A 175 -10.43 15.19 2.82
C TYR A 175 -10.69 13.69 2.57
N GLY A 176 -9.61 12.96 2.25
CA GLY A 176 -9.62 11.52 1.98
C GLY A 176 -9.61 10.65 3.24
N SER A 177 -9.20 9.39 3.11
CA SER A 177 -9.13 8.41 4.21
C SER A 177 -8.25 8.87 5.38
N ILE A 178 -7.15 9.59 5.10
CA ILE A 178 -6.24 10.18 6.09
C ILE A 178 -6.83 11.47 6.68
N GLY A 179 -7.22 12.42 5.81
CA GLY A 179 -7.70 13.74 6.25
C GLY A 179 -8.97 13.71 7.11
N ARG A 180 -9.74 12.60 7.06
CA ARG A 180 -10.91 12.37 7.91
C ARG A 180 -10.58 11.87 9.32
N GLN A 181 -9.40 11.30 9.57
CA GLN A 181 -9.02 10.77 10.89
C GLN A 181 -8.85 11.87 11.95
N GLY A 182 -8.66 13.13 11.51
CA GLY A 182 -8.56 14.28 12.41
C GLY A 182 -9.90 14.77 12.98
N LYS A 183 -11.02 14.10 12.65
CA LYS A 183 -12.30 14.36 13.31
C LYS A 183 -12.37 13.51 14.59
N PRO A 184 -12.66 14.12 15.76
CA PRO A 184 -13.11 13.35 16.92
C PRO A 184 -14.44 12.63 16.62
#